data_AF-L8TKW2-F1
#
_entry.id   AF-L8TKW2-F1
#
_cell.length_a   1.000
_cell.length_b   1.000
_cell.length_c   1.000
_cell.angle_alpha   90.00
_cell.angle_beta   90.00
_cell.angle_gamma   90.00
#
_symmetry.space_group_name_H-M   'P 1'
#
loop_
_entity.id
_entity.type
_entity.pdbx_description
1 polymer ?
#
loop_
_entity_poly.entity_id
_entity_poly.type
_entity_poly.pdbx_seq_one_letter_code
_entity_poly.pdbx_strand_id
1 'polypeptide(L)' 'MNAEIPAPATGKTRSFGNSRPDLSNATVREDLAMTGRCALVHLPTGRTCLLPLRHQGPCEFHGPQEAESVAGASS' A
#
# COMPACT_ATOMS: atom_id res chain seq x y z
N MET A 1 -22.91 -38.40 -31.55
CA MET A 1 -22.75 -37.01 -31.09
C MET A 1 -21.60 -36.98 -30.11
N ASN A 2 -20.43 -36.46 -30.51
CA ASN A 2 -19.28 -36.25 -29.61
C ASN A 2 -19.33 -34.78 -29.15
N ALA A 3 -19.38 -34.54 -27.84
CA ALA A 3 -19.26 -33.20 -27.28
C ALA A 3 -17.79 -32.97 -26.91
N GLU A 4 -17.15 -32.11 -27.69
CA GLU A 4 -15.80 -31.59 -27.48
C GLU A 4 -15.67 -30.86 -26.14
N ILE A 5 -14.67 -31.24 -25.35
CA ILE A 5 -14.22 -30.52 -24.16
C ILE A 5 -13.11 -29.57 -24.63
N PRO A 6 -13.26 -28.24 -24.57
CA PRO A 6 -12.12 -27.37 -24.82
C PRO A 6 -11.15 -27.42 -23.62
N ALA A 7 -9.91 -27.80 -23.94
CA ALA A 7 -8.77 -27.85 -23.03
C ALA A 7 -8.50 -26.49 -22.35
N PRO A 8 -7.87 -26.47 -21.15
CA PRO A 8 -7.50 -25.22 -20.50
C PRO A 8 -6.44 -24.52 -21.34
N ALA A 9 -6.84 -23.44 -22.01
CA ALA A 9 -5.89 -22.55 -22.66
C ALA A 9 -4.91 -22.05 -21.58
N THR A 10 -3.63 -22.37 -21.78
CA THR A 10 -2.48 -21.73 -21.16
C THR A 10 -2.56 -20.23 -21.44
N GLY A 11 -3.35 -19.54 -20.63
CA GLY A 11 -3.33 -18.10 -20.46
C GLY A 11 -2.06 -17.79 -19.68
N LYS A 12 -1.03 -17.39 -20.41
CA LYS A 12 0.15 -16.69 -19.91
C LYS A 12 -0.31 -15.33 -19.37
N THR A 13 -1.07 -15.32 -18.27
CA THR A 13 -1.45 -14.08 -17.59
C THR A 13 -0.23 -13.65 -16.82
N ARG A 14 0.48 -12.69 -17.41
CA ARG A 14 1.57 -11.94 -16.81
C ARG A 14 1.31 -11.76 -15.32
N SER A 15 2.32 -12.12 -14.51
CA SER A 15 2.48 -11.66 -13.15
C SER A 15 2.60 -10.13 -13.16
N PHE A 16 1.48 -9.43 -13.35
CA PHE A 16 1.34 -8.08 -12.86
C PHE A 16 1.06 -8.26 -11.38
N GLY A 17 1.98 -7.75 -10.55
CA GLY A 17 1.77 -7.67 -9.10
C GLY A 17 0.34 -7.26 -8.83
N ASN A 18 -0.32 -8.07 -8.01
CA ASN A 18 -1.73 -7.99 -7.65
C ASN A 18 -2.01 -6.74 -6.79
N SER A 19 -1.53 -5.57 -7.20
CA SER A 19 -1.90 -4.26 -6.68
C SER A 19 -3.35 -4.05 -7.05
N ARG A 20 -4.24 -4.65 -6.25
CA ARG A 20 -5.67 -4.35 -6.28
C ARG A 20 -5.75 -2.92 -5.71
N PRO A 21 -5.92 -1.88 -6.54
CA PRO A 21 -5.99 -0.50 -6.02
C PRO A 21 -7.16 -0.32 -5.05
N ASP A 22 -8.14 -1.23 -5.10
CA ASP A 22 -9.26 -1.35 -4.18
C ASP A 22 -8.87 -1.74 -2.74
N LEU A 23 -7.64 -2.22 -2.51
CA LEU A 23 -7.09 -2.48 -1.16
C LEU A 23 -6.29 -1.30 -0.61
N SER A 24 -6.07 -0.24 -1.41
CA SER A 24 -5.40 0.96 -0.95
C SER A 24 -6.31 1.71 0.03
N ASN A 25 -6.04 1.53 1.31
CA ASN A 25 -6.78 2.20 2.36
C ASN A 25 -6.38 3.68 2.36
N ALA A 26 -7.32 4.60 2.09
CA ALA A 26 -7.04 6.04 2.07
C ALA A 26 -6.50 6.58 3.41
N THR A 27 -6.73 5.86 4.51
CA THR A 27 -6.20 6.17 5.84
C THR A 27 -4.77 5.65 6.06
N VAL A 28 -4.17 4.93 5.10
CA VAL A 28 -2.80 4.37 5.24
C VAL A 28 -1.98 4.66 3.98
N ARG A 29 -0.83 5.34 4.13
CA ARG A 29 0.15 5.48 3.06
C ARG A 29 0.98 4.21 2.92
N GLU A 30 0.56 3.33 2.03
CA GLU A 30 1.21 2.02 1.82
C GLU A 30 2.73 2.13 1.58
N ASP A 31 3.17 3.16 0.85
CA ASP A 31 4.57 3.46 0.62
C ASP A 31 5.41 3.60 1.91
N LEU A 32 4.86 4.29 2.92
CA LEU A 32 5.49 4.39 4.25
C LEU A 32 5.26 3.13 5.10
N ALA A 33 4.15 2.43 4.89
CA ALA A 33 3.89 1.18 5.60
C ALA A 33 4.90 0.10 5.19
N MET A 34 5.27 0.06 3.90
CA MET A 34 6.28 -0.85 3.36
C MET A 34 7.67 -0.59 3.93
N THR A 35 7.97 0.63 4.36
CA THR A 35 9.23 0.98 5.02
C THR A 35 9.22 0.68 6.52
N GLY A 36 8.17 0.01 7.02
CA GLY A 36 8.03 -0.36 8.43
C GLY A 36 7.56 0.79 9.33
N ARG A 37 6.88 1.80 8.77
CA ARG A 37 6.24 2.87 9.54
C ARG A 37 4.76 2.59 9.78
N CYS A 38 4.17 3.31 10.73
CA CYS A 38 2.73 3.29 11.02
C CYS A 38 1.91 3.73 9.81
N ALA A 39 2.38 4.76 9.09
CA ALA A 39 1.81 5.26 7.85
C ALA A 39 0.34 5.69 7.91
N LEU A 40 -0.22 5.84 9.11
CA LEU A 40 -1.58 6.30 9.30
C LEU A 40 -1.71 7.75 8.84
N VAL A 41 -2.67 8.01 7.96
CA VAL A 41 -2.99 9.33 7.41
C VAL A 41 -4.19 9.90 8.13
N HIS A 42 -4.02 11.09 8.68
CA HIS A 42 -5.11 11.89 9.20
C HIS A 42 -5.79 12.64 8.04
N LEU A 43 -6.81 12.02 7.45
CA LEU A 43 -7.54 12.51 6.27
C LEU A 43 -7.90 14.01 6.28
N PRO A 44 -8.45 14.60 7.37
CA PRO A 44 -8.86 16.01 7.32
C PRO A 44 -7.68 16.99 7.34
N THR A 45 -6.46 16.56 7.71
CA THR A 45 -5.27 17.44 7.72
C THR A 45 -4.19 16.99 6.72
N GLY A 46 -4.34 15.83 6.08
CA GLY A 46 -3.35 15.24 5.18
C GLY A 46 -2.04 14.83 5.87
N ARG A 47 -1.99 14.84 7.21
CA ARG A 47 -0.77 14.51 7.95
C ARG A 47 -0.58 13.01 8.06
N THR A 48 0.66 12.54 8.07
CA THR A 48 0.98 11.10 8.12
C THR A 48 1.84 10.75 9.32
N CYS A 49 1.55 9.62 9.97
CA CYS A 49 2.35 9.09 11.06
C CYS A 49 3.63 8.45 10.54
N LEU A 50 4.78 8.95 10.99
CA LEU A 50 6.12 8.49 10.59
C LEU A 50 6.79 7.62 11.65
N LEU A 51 6.10 7.30 12.74
CA LEU A 51 6.62 6.40 13.77
C LEU A 51 6.74 4.96 13.25
N PRO A 52 7.55 4.10 13.90
CA PRO A 52 7.63 2.69 13.56
C PRO A 52 6.27 1.98 13.59
N LEU A 53 6.14 0.93 12.78
CA LEU A 53 4.97 0.06 12.81
C LEU A 53 4.77 -0.49 14.23
N ARG A 54 3.55 -0.36 14.77
CA ARG A 54 3.19 -0.73 16.16
C ARG A 54 4.00 0.00 17.26
N HIS A 55 4.29 1.29 17.06
CA HIS A 55 4.84 2.13 18.12
C HIS A 55 3.93 2.17 19.36
N GLN A 56 4.52 2.41 20.54
CA GLN A 56 3.78 2.63 21.78
C GLN A 56 3.45 4.13 21.92
N GLY A 57 2.22 4.44 22.31
CA GLY A 57 1.73 5.82 22.43
C GLY A 57 0.90 6.30 21.23
N PRO A 58 0.44 7.57 21.24
CA PRO A 58 -0.38 8.14 20.17
C PRO A 58 0.42 8.32 18.87
N CYS A 59 -0.29 8.40 17.74
CA CYS A 59 0.33 8.67 16.45
C CYS A 59 0.88 10.10 16.39
N GLU A 60 2.16 10.23 16.03
CA GLU A 60 2.79 11.52 15.74
C GLU A 60 2.59 11.85 14.26
N PHE A 61 1.69 12.78 13.97
CA PHE A 61 1.30 13.15 12.61
C PHE A 61 2.17 14.29 12.07
N HIS A 62 3.00 13.97 11.07
CA HIS A 62 3.86 14.93 10.39
C HIS A 62 3.23 15.47 9.11
N GLY A 63 3.71 16.63 8.65
CA GLY A 63 3.26 17.22 7.39
C GLY A 63 3.56 16.34 6.17
N PRO A 64 2.89 16.59 5.04
CA PRO A 64 3.09 15.83 3.81
C PRO A 64 4.56 15.87 3.35
N GLN A 65 5.21 17.04 3.41
CA GLN A 65 6.61 17.20 3.02
C GLN A 65 7.59 16.31 3.81
N GLU A 66 7.39 16.20 5.13
CA GLU A 66 8.19 15.31 5.98
C GLU A 66 7.94 13.83 5.61
N ALA A 67 6.68 13.49 5.35
CA ALA A 67 6.28 12.15 4.95
C ALA A 67 6.82 11.76 3.57
N GLU A 68 6.89 12.72 2.64
CA GLU A 68 7.51 12.57 1.32
C GLU A 68 9.03 12.41 1.43
N SER A 69 9.69 13.13 2.34
CA SER A 69 11.11 12.97 2.61
C SER A 69 11.44 11.56 3.11
N VAL A 70 10.67 11.03 4.08
CA VAL A 70 10.86 9.67 4.60
C VAL A 70 10.55 8.59 3.55
N ALA A 71 9.53 8.82 2.73
CA ALA A 71 9.20 7.97 1.58
C ALA A 71 10.34 7.91 0.56
N GLY A 72 10.82 9.08 0.11
CA GLY A 72 11.88 9.21 -0.88
C GLY A 72 13.27 8.79 -0.39
N ALA A 73 13.53 8.86 0.92
CA ALA A 73 14.76 8.38 1.52
C ALA A 73 14.89 6.83 1.52
N SER A 74 13.82 6.12 1.18
CA SER A 74 13.76 4.65 1.14
C SER A 74 13.96 4.07 -0.27
N SER A 75 14.31 4.91 -1.26
CA SER A 75 14.60 4.54 -2.65
C SER A 75 16.08 4.23 -2.91
#